data_AF-A0A954IRC3-F1
#
_entry.id   AF-A0A954IRC3-F1
#
_cell.length_a   1.000
_cell.length_b   1.000
_cell.length_c   1.000
_cell.angle_alpha   90.00
_cell.angle_beta   90.00
_cell.angle_gamma   90.00
#
_symmetry.space_group_name_H-M   'P 1'
#
loop_
_entity.id
_entity.type
_entity.pdbx_description
1 polymer ?
#
loop_
_entity_poly.entity_id
_entity_poly.type
_entity_poly.pdbx_seq_one_letter_code
_entity_poly.pdbx_strand_id
1 'polypeptide(L)' 'MPKQYFDNRGNRVALGAELGVGGEGAVFEIAGRPDWVAKIYHRTVPADKAAKLATMLKEAS' A
#
# COMPACT_ATOMS: atom_id res chain seq x y z
N MET A 1 -5.25 13.85 13.72
CA MET A 1 -4.01 13.97 12.90
C MET A 1 -4.16 13.09 11.67
N PRO A 2 -3.78 13.56 10.46
CA PRO A 2 -3.83 12.72 9.26
C PRO A 2 -2.85 11.54 9.40
N LYS A 3 -3.26 10.35 8.97
CA LYS A 3 -2.37 9.18 8.92
C LYS A 3 -1.21 9.47 7.97
N GLN A 4 -0.01 9.11 8.40
CA GLN A 4 1.20 9.15 7.58
C GLN A 4 1.55 7.73 7.16
N TYR A 5 1.99 7.58 5.91
CA TYR A 5 2.38 6.31 5.34
C TYR A 5 3.86 6.37 4.95
N PHE A 6 4.55 5.26 5.16
CA PHE A 6 5.96 5.12 4.85
C PHE A 6 6.16 3.80 4.11
N ASP A 7 7.08 3.79 3.15
CA ASP A 7 7.52 2.55 2.49
C ASP A 7 8.50 1.77 3.38
N ASN A 8 8.96 0.61 2.89
CA ASN A 8 9.92 -0.24 3.61
C ASN A 8 11.33 0.38 3.76
N ARG A 9 11.62 1.47 3.05
CA ARG A 9 12.88 2.24 3.16
C ARG A 9 12.73 3.45 4.08
N GLY A 10 11.55 3.67 4.65
CA GLY A 10 11.24 4.83 5.50
C GLY A 10 10.94 6.10 4.72
N ASN A 11 10.78 6.05 3.40
CA ASN A 11 10.37 7.21 2.63
C ASN A 11 8.88 7.48 2.86
N ARG A 12 8.53 8.75 3.02
CA ARG A 12 7.13 9.15 3.14
C ARG A 12 6.39 8.90 1.83
N VAL A 13 5.26 8.21 1.91
CA VAL A 13 4.33 8.00 0.80
C VAL A 13 3.16 8.95 0.96
N ALA A 14 3.01 9.86 0.01
CA ALA A 14 1.85 10.74 -0.08
C ALA A 14 0.78 10.07 -0.96
N LEU A 15 -0.38 9.78 -0.37
CA LEU A 15 -1.52 9.26 -1.11
C LEU A 15 -2.19 10.37 -1.92
N GLY A 16 -2.58 10.05 -3.15
CA GLY A 16 -3.42 10.88 -4.01
C GLY A 16 -4.90 10.52 -3.87
N ALA A 17 -5.64 10.54 -4.98
CA ALA A 17 -7.06 10.20 -4.97
C ALA A 17 -7.28 8.71 -4.62
N GLU A 18 -8.42 8.40 -4.00
CA GLU A 18 -8.88 7.02 -3.88
C GLU A 18 -9.36 6.53 -5.25
N LEU A 19 -8.80 5.42 -5.71
CA LEU A 19 -9.18 4.77 -6.97
C LEU A 19 -10.31 3.76 -6.77
N GLY A 20 -10.43 3.20 -5.57
CA GLY A 20 -11.56 2.34 -5.22
C GLY A 20 -11.37 1.59 -3.90
N VAL A 21 -12.48 1.08 -3.38
CA VAL A 21 -12.55 0.33 -2.12
C VAL A 21 -13.17 -1.04 -2.33
N GLY A 22 -12.63 -2.04 -1.64
CA GLY A 22 -13.18 -3.39 -1.57
C GLY A 22 -13.17 -3.94 -0.15
N GLY A 23 -13.62 -5.19 0.01
CA GLY A 23 -13.76 -5.81 1.33
C GLY A 23 -12.44 -5.92 2.12
N GLU A 24 -11.29 -5.95 1.44
CA GLU A 24 -9.98 -6.09 2.07
C GLU A 24 -9.30 -4.76 2.40
N GLY A 25 -9.68 -3.68 1.73
CA GLY A 25 -8.94 -2.42 1.75
C GLY A 25 -9.31 -1.47 0.63
N ALA A 26 -8.65 -0.31 0.61
CA ALA A 26 -8.80 0.72 -0.40
C ALA A 26 -7.50 0.91 -1.19
N VAL A 27 -7.63 1.31 -2.46
CA VAL A 27 -6.53 1.58 -3.38
C VAL A 27 -6.49 3.08 -3.65
N PHE A 28 -5.30 3.66 -3.57
CA PHE A 28 -5.05 5.08 -3.76
C PHE A 28 -3.96 5.28 -4.79
N GLU A 29 -3.98 6.41 -5.48
CA GLU A 29 -2.83 6.91 -6.22
C GLU A 29 -1.67 7.22 -5.28
N ILE A 30 -0.44 7.25 -5.83
CA ILE A 30 0.72 7.84 -5.15
C ILE A 30 1.04 9.17 -5.81
N ALA A 31 1.04 10.25 -5.01
CA ALA A 31 1.31 11.59 -5.51
C ALA A 31 2.70 11.64 -6.17
N GLY A 32 2.74 12.12 -7.42
CA GLY A 32 3.97 12.21 -8.22
C GLY A 32 4.48 10.88 -8.80
N ARG A 33 3.71 9.78 -8.69
CA ARG A 33 4.04 8.47 -9.28
C ARG A 33 2.81 7.85 -9.94
N PRO A 34 2.45 8.26 -11.17
CA PRO A 34 1.22 7.83 -11.84
C PRO A 34 1.17 6.32 -12.14
N ASP A 35 2.33 5.68 -12.29
CA ASP A 35 2.41 4.24 -12.56
C ASP A 35 2.25 3.38 -11.30
N TRP A 36 2.09 4.01 -10.12
CA TRP A 36 2.10 3.34 -8.82
C TRP A 36 0.81 3.59 -8.05
N VAL A 37 0.37 2.58 -7.33
CA VAL A 37 -0.80 2.64 -6.44
C VAL A 37 -0.47 2.08 -5.06
N ALA A 38 -1.12 2.62 -4.03
CA ALA A 38 -1.03 2.12 -2.67
C ALA A 38 -2.30 1.36 -2.30
N LYS A 39 -2.17 0.08 -1.93
CA LYS A 39 -3.28 -0.70 -1.34
C LYS A 39 -3.18 -0.69 0.18
N ILE A 40 -4.17 -0.08 0.83
CA ILE A 40 -4.26 0.03 2.29
C ILE A 40 -5.29 -0.97 2.81
N TYR A 41 -4.83 -1.98 3.55
CA TYR A 41 -5.69 -3.02 4.12
C TYR A 41 -6.42 -2.52 5.38
N HIS A 42 -7.72 -2.83 5.50
CA HIS A 42 -8.55 -2.41 6.65
C HIS A 42 -8.23 -3.16 7.94
N ARG A 43 -7.67 -4.37 7.82
CA ARG A 43 -7.33 -5.25 8.93
C ARG A 43 -5.89 -5.73 8.75
N THR A 44 -5.27 -6.12 9.86
CA THR A 44 -3.97 -6.79 9.84
C THR A 44 -4.05 -7.99 8.90
N VAL A 45 -3.11 -8.06 7.96
CA VAL A 45 -3.05 -9.15 6.99
C VAL A 45 -2.64 -10.43 7.73
N PRO A 46 -3.37 -11.55 7.58
CA PRO A 46 -2.99 -12.84 8.14
C PRO A 46 -1.57 -13.27 7.73
N ALA A 47 -0.86 -14.01 8.59
CA ALA A 47 0.57 -14.28 8.44
C ALA A 47 0.94 -15.00 7.13
N ASP A 48 0.09 -15.93 6.68
CA ASP A 48 0.20 -16.62 5.40
C ASP A 48 0.12 -15.66 4.20
N LYS A 49 -0.84 -14.73 4.24
CA LYS A 49 -1.00 -13.72 3.19
C LYS A 49 0.10 -12.65 3.26
N ALA A 50 0.58 -12.32 4.46
CA ALA A 50 1.72 -11.43 4.65
C ALA A 50 3.01 -12.03 4.06
N ALA A 51 3.24 -13.33 4.24
CA ALA A 51 4.38 -14.03 3.63
C ALA A 51 4.33 -13.95 2.09
N LYS A 52 3.15 -14.13 1.49
CA LYS A 52 2.97 -13.97 0.04
C LYS A 52 3.26 -12.54 -0.43
N LEU A 53 2.75 -11.54 0.28
CA LEU A 53 3.02 -10.13 -0.02
C LEU A 53 4.51 -9.79 0.13
N ALA A 54 5.19 -10.36 1.13
CA ALA A 54 6.62 -10.20 1.31
C ALA A 54 7.43 -10.78 0.14
N THR A 55 6.98 -11.91 -0.44
CA THR A 55 7.59 -12.44 -1.68
C THR A 55 7.36 -11.51 -2.85
N MET A 56 6.14 -10.97 -3.04
CA MET A 56 5.85 -10.00 -4.10
C MET A 56 6.71 -8.74 -4.00
N LEU A 57 6.97 -8.26 -2.78
CA LEU A 57 7.82 -7.09 -2.52
C LEU A 57 9.30 -7.33 -2.88
N LYS A 58 9.79 -8.56 -2.85
CA LYS A 58 11.18 -8.89 -3.25
C LYS A 58 11.36 -8.86 -4.77
N GLU A 59 10.35 -9.27 -5.52
CA GLU A 59 10.37 -9.32 -6.99
C GLU A 59 10.12 -7.94 -7.64
N ALA A 60 9.60 -6.96 -6.89
CA ALA A 60 9.38 -5.60 -7.36
C ALA A 60 10.66 -4.72 -7.41
N SER A 61 11.83 -5.35 -7.54
CA SER A 61 13.16 -4.72 -7.52
C SER A 61 13.56 -4.09 -8.84
#